data_AF-A0AB38LGR5-F1
#
_entry.id   AF-A0AB38LGR5-F1
#
_cell.length_a   1.000
_cell.length_b   1.000
_cell.length_c   1.000
_cell.angle_alpha   90.00
_cell.angle_beta   90.00
_cell.angle_gamma   90.00
#
_symmetry.space_group_name_H-M   'P 1'
#
loop_
_entity.id
_entity.type
_entity.pdbx_description
1 polymer ?
#
loop_
_entity_poly.entity_id
_entity_poly.type
_entity_poly.pdbx_seq_one_letter_code
_entity_poly.pdbx_strand_id
1 'polypeptide(L)'
;MNCSLALALANTYIRQTTNKAYTLIEITKLLATCETPLWPSRFHCIHIDDLKLYIDRAHNELGIVHAVDYVLYVLIRTLIFSQFS
;
A
#
# COMPACT_ATOMS: atom_id res chain seq x y z
N MET A 1 -2.40 -5.73 -4.22
CA MET A 1 -2.79 -5.89 -5.64
C MET A 1 -2.28 -4.76 -6.53
N ASN A 2 -2.50 -3.48 -6.19
CA ASN A 2 -2.12 -2.34 -7.04
C ASN A 2 -0.62 -2.26 -7.39
N CYS A 3 0.27 -2.54 -6.43
CA CYS A 3 1.72 -2.50 -6.67
C CYS A 3 2.19 -3.55 -7.69
N SER A 4 1.62 -4.76 -7.64
CA SER A 4 1.95 -5.84 -8.59
C SER A 4 1.51 -5.48 -10.01
N LEU A 5 0.35 -4.84 -10.17
CA LEU A 5 -0.11 -4.34 -11.46
C LEU A 5 0.79 -3.22 -11.98
N ALA A 6 1.13 -2.24 -11.13
CA ALA A 6 2.06 -1.16 -11.49
C ALA A 6 3.42 -1.70 -11.94
N LEU A 7 3.96 -2.71 -11.24
CA LEU A 7 5.20 -3.38 -11.61
C LEU A 7 5.11 -4.06 -12.99
N ALA A 8 4.02 -4.80 -13.23
CA ALA A 8 3.81 -5.47 -14.51
C ALA A 8 3.73 -4.46 -15.67
N LEU A 9 3.03 -3.34 -15.47
CA LEU A 9 2.93 -2.26 -16.45
C LEU A 9 4.29 -1.59 -16.70
N ALA A 10 5.04 -1.27 -15.65
CA ALA A 10 6.37 -0.68 -15.77
C ALA A 10 7.33 -1.59 -16.55
N ASN A 11 7.38 -2.88 -16.20
CA ASN A 11 8.20 -3.87 -16.88
C ASN A 11 7.80 -4.05 -18.36
N THR A 12 6.49 -4.03 -18.66
CA THR A 12 5.99 -4.11 -20.04
C THR A 12 6.39 -2.88 -20.85
N TYR A 13 6.23 -1.68 -20.28
CA TYR A 13 6.60 -0.42 -20.92
C TYR A 13 8.09 -0.36 -21.24
N ILE A 14 8.96 -0.70 -20.29
CA ILE A 14 10.42 -0.67 -20.50
C ILE A 14 10.81 -1.67 -21.60
N ARG A 15 10.23 -2.87 -21.58
CA ARG A 15 10.46 -3.89 -22.62
C ARG A 15 10.09 -3.40 -24.02
N GLN A 16 9.05 -2.59 -24.16
CA GLN A 16 8.60 -2.07 -25.45
C GLN A 16 9.40 -0.85 -25.93
N THR A 17 9.98 -0.08 -25.01
CA THR A 17 10.59 1.23 -25.32
C THR A 17 12.13 1.21 -25.33
N THR A 18 12.77 0.17 -24.80
CA THR A 18 14.24 0.06 -24.80
C THR A 18 14.74 -1.04 -25.73
N ASN A 19 15.67 -0.67 -26.62
CA ASN A 19 16.26 -1.55 -27.64
C ASN A 19 17.51 -2.32 -27.15
N LYS A 20 17.81 -2.26 -25.84
CA LYS A 20 18.97 -2.92 -25.20
C LYS A 20 18.50 -4.09 -24.34
N ALA A 21 19.44 -5.01 -24.02
CA ALA A 21 19.23 -6.12 -23.09
C ALA A 21 18.52 -5.63 -21.83
N TYR A 22 17.23 -5.92 -21.76
CA TYR A 22 16.33 -5.39 -20.76
C TYR A 22 16.63 -6.02 -19.40
N THR A 23 16.79 -5.19 -18.37
CA THR A 23 16.85 -5.65 -16.98
C THR A 23 15.46 -5.48 -16.37
N LEU A 24 14.86 -6.59 -15.96
CA LEU A 24 13.56 -6.60 -15.32
C LEU A 24 13.62 -5.92 -13.95
N ILE A 25 12.65 -5.06 -13.64
CA ILE A 25 12.50 -4.55 -12.27
C ILE A 25 12.03 -5.72 -11.41
N GLU A 26 12.88 -6.12 -10.48
CA GLU A 26 12.57 -7.16 -9.51
C GLU A 26 11.51 -6.69 -8.51
N ILE A 27 10.64 -7.61 -8.12
CA ILE A 27 9.58 -7.34 -7.14
C ILE A 27 10.13 -6.92 -5.78
N THR A 28 11.31 -7.40 -5.41
CA THR A 28 12.03 -7.06 -4.17
C THR A 28 12.35 -5.57 -4.07
N LYS A 29 12.79 -4.95 -5.18
CA LYS A 29 13.06 -3.50 -5.22
C LYS A 29 11.78 -2.67 -5.09
N LEU A 30 10.68 -3.15 -5.69
CA LEU A 30 9.38 -2.50 -5.54
C LEU A 30 8.84 -2.64 -4.11
N LEU A 31 8.96 -3.83 -3.51
CA LEU A 31 8.52 -4.08 -2.14
C LEU A 31 9.28 -3.20 -1.14
N ALA A 32 10.60 -3.05 -1.29
CA ALA A 32 11.38 -2.12 -0.48
C ALA A 32 10.87 -0.67 -0.56
N THR A 33 10.46 -0.20 -1.74
CA THR A 33 9.83 1.14 -1.88
C THR A 33 8.38 1.19 -1.37
N CYS A 34 7.72 0.03 -1.24
CA CYS A 34 6.36 -0.11 -0.73
C CYS A 34 6.31 -0.40 0.78
N GLU A 35 7.45 -0.47 1.48
CA GLU A 35 7.50 -0.56 2.95
C GLU A 35 7.20 0.78 3.62
N THR A 36 7.45 1.90 2.92
CA THR A 36 7.11 3.26 3.38
C THR A 36 6.44 4.10 2.28
N PRO A 37 5.39 3.61 1.60
CA PRO A 37 4.80 4.35 0.51
C PRO A 37 4.00 5.52 1.08
N LEU A 38 4.41 6.75 0.75
CA LEU A 38 3.59 7.94 0.95
C LEU A 38 2.43 7.92 -0.06
N TRP A 39 1.34 7.25 0.30
CA TRP A 39 0.08 7.30 -0.45
C TRP A 39 -0.88 8.28 0.22
N PRO A 40 -0.82 9.58 -0.13
CA PRO A 40 -1.66 10.57 0.51
C PRO A 40 -3.13 10.20 0.38
N SER A 41 -3.83 10.25 1.52
CA SER A 41 -5.26 9.93 1.66
C SER A 41 -5.67 8.47 1.35
N ARG A 42 -4.73 7.53 1.37
CA ARG A 42 -5.01 6.08 1.47
C ARG A 42 -4.56 5.60 2.83
N PHE A 43 -5.50 5.36 3.74
CA PHE A 43 -5.21 5.00 5.14
C PHE A 43 -4.19 5.90 5.84
N HIS A 44 -4.24 7.20 5.58
CA HIS A 44 -3.30 8.13 6.14
C HIS A 44 -3.62 8.37 7.62
N CYS A 45 -2.70 7.99 8.51
CA CYS A 45 -2.85 8.20 9.94
C CYS A 45 -2.42 9.63 10.30
N ILE A 46 -3.30 10.36 10.97
CA ILE A 46 -3.01 11.68 11.56
C ILE A 46 -3.25 11.64 13.07
N HIS A 47 -2.54 12.48 13.81
CA HIS A 47 -2.71 12.63 15.25
C HIS A 47 -3.14 14.07 15.54
N ILE A 48 -4.27 14.24 16.21
CA ILE A 48 -4.82 15.54 16.60
C ILE A 48 -5.39 15.38 18.02
N ASP A 49 -4.97 16.23 18.96
CA ASP A 49 -5.52 16.28 20.32
C ASP A 49 -5.64 14.90 20.99
N ASP A 50 -4.54 14.14 21.00
CA ASP A 50 -4.44 12.75 21.50
C ASP A 50 -5.33 11.71 20.77
N LEU A 51 -6.05 12.11 19.73
CA LEU A 51 -6.82 11.22 18.87
C LEU A 51 -5.98 10.73 17.68
N LYS A 52 -6.02 9.42 17.46
CA LYS A 52 -5.48 8.77 16.28
C LYS A 52 -6.58 8.62 15.24
N LEU A 53 -6.50 9.38 14.15
CA LEU A 53 -7.50 9.37 13.07
C LEU A 53 -6.89 8.77 11.79
N TYR A 54 -7.72 8.07 11.02
CA TYR A 54 -7.32 7.52 9.71
C TYR A 54 -8.18 8.16 8.61
N ILE A 55 -7.52 8.71 7.60
CA ILE A 55 -8.17 9.31 6.43
C ILE A 55 -8.05 8.36 5.23
N ASP A 56 -9.19 8.01 4.65
CA ASP A 56 -9.27 7.25 3.38
C ASP A 56 -10.22 7.90 2.37
N ARG A 57 -9.87 7.88 1.08
CA ARG A 57 -10.70 8.40 -0.02
C ARG A 57 -11.69 7.38 -0.60
N ALA A 58 -11.97 6.27 0.08
CA ALA A 58 -13.01 5.34 -0.30
C ALA A 58 -14.35 6.08 -0.47
N HIS A 59 -14.91 6.02 -1.68
CA HIS A 59 -16.15 6.70 -2.06
C HIS A 59 -17.08 5.79 -2.89
N ASN A 60 -16.74 4.50 -2.97
CA ASN A 60 -17.55 3.47 -3.60
C ASN A 60 -17.58 2.23 -2.69
N GLU A 61 -18.55 1.36 -2.92
CA GLU A 61 -18.81 0.18 -2.08
C GLU A 61 -17.56 -0.69 -1.88
N LEU A 62 -16.89 -1.06 -2.97
CA LEU A 62 -15.68 -1.88 -2.92
C LEU A 62 -14.55 -1.21 -2.14
N GLY A 63 -14.35 0.09 -2.34
CA GLY A 63 -13.37 0.88 -1.62
C GLY A 63 -13.65 0.93 -0.12
N ILE A 64 -14.92 1.05 0.27
CA ILE A 64 -15.34 1.04 1.69
C ILE A 64 -15.08 -0.33 2.31
N VAL A 65 -15.40 -1.44 1.61
CA VAL A 65 -15.13 -2.80 2.10
C VAL A 65 -13.64 -3.00 2.35
N HIS A 66 -12.80 -2.70 1.35
CA HIS A 66 -11.35 -2.81 1.51
C HIS A 66 -10.80 -1.90 2.61
N ALA A 67 -11.44 -0.75 2.80
CA ALA A 67 -11.09 0.15 3.87
C ALA A 67 -11.36 -0.45 5.26
N VAL A 68 -12.54 -1.01 5.46
CA VAL A 68 -12.92 -1.68 6.71
C VAL A 68 -12.01 -2.89 6.98
N ASP A 69 -11.76 -3.73 5.98
CA ASP A 69 -10.89 -4.91 6.10
C ASP A 69 -9.47 -4.53 6.56
N TYR A 70 -8.93 -3.44 6.00
CA TYR A 70 -7.60 -2.95 6.37
C TYR A 70 -7.54 -2.47 7.82
N VAL A 71 -8.54 -1.70 8.26
CA VAL A 71 -8.62 -1.24 9.67
C VAL A 71 -8.72 -2.42 10.61
N LEU A 72 -9.55 -3.42 10.29
CA LEU A 72 -9.72 -4.62 11.11
C LEU A 72 -8.39 -5.37 11.25
N TYR A 73 -7.65 -5.54 10.15
CA TYR A 73 -6.33 -6.15 10.15
C TYR A 73 -5.32 -5.41 11.02
N VAL A 74 -5.26 -4.07 10.89
CA VAL A 74 -4.34 -3.22 11.67
C VAL A 74 -4.69 -3.25 13.17
N LEU A 75 -5.97 -3.15 13.51
CA LEU A 75 -6.44 -3.20 14.90
C LEU A 75 -6.18 -4.55 15.56
N ILE A 76 -6.50 -5.66 14.88
CA ILE A 76 -6.25 -7.02 15.39
C ILE A 76 -4.74 -7.22 15.64
N ARG A 77 -3.88 -6.81 14.70
CA ARG A 77 -2.43 -6.89 14.92
C ARG A 77 -1.97 -6.05 16.11
N THR A 78 -2.46 -4.82 16.22
CA THR A 78 -2.10 -3.93 17.35
C THR A 78 -2.54 -4.52 18.69
N LEU A 79 -3.75 -5.09 18.76
CA LEU A 79 -4.27 -5.79 19.93
C LEU A 79 -3.42 -7.01 20.31
N ILE A 80 -3.05 -7.84 19.33
CA ILE A 80 -2.18 -9.00 19.56
C ILE A 80 -0.84 -8.54 20.15
N PHE A 81 -0.18 -7.56 19.55
CA PHE A 81 1.13 -7.08 20.06
C PHE A 81 1.04 -6.48 21.47
N SER A 82 -0.07 -5.81 21.82
CA SER A 82 -0.26 -5.25 23.18
C SER A 82 -0.47 -6.30 24.28
N GLN A 83 -0.84 -7.53 23.92
CA GLN A 83 -1.00 -8.63 24.88
C GLN A 83 0.30 -9.40 25.16
N PHE A 84 1.35 -9.15 24.37
CA PHE A 84 2.65 -9.83 24.46
C PHE A 84 3.81 -8.89 24.83
N SER A 85 3.51 -7.68 25.28
CA SER A 85 4.45 -6.64 25.72
C SER A 85 4.18 -6.24 27.16
#